data_AF-A0A535IDJ9-F1
#
_entry.id   AF-A0A535IDJ9-F1
#
_cell.length_a   1.000
_cell.length_b   1.000
_cell.length_c   1.000
_cell.angle_alpha   90.00
_cell.angle_beta   90.00
_cell.angle_gamma   90.00
#
_symmetry.space_group_name_H-M   'P 1'
#
loop_
_entity.id
_entity.type
_entity.pdbx_description
1 polymer ?
#
loop_
_entity_poly.entity_id
_entity_poly.type
_entity_poly.pdbx_seq_one_letter_code
_entity_poly.pdbx_strand_id
1 'polypeptide(L)'
;TLSGSAFGATQGSSTVNFGNATANVTSWSNTSIVATVPSGLPTGPINVTVTVGGQTSNSQTFNVTTLSTPAYNNTGTSDDSNPTAASFDGHGNSYSAQALQGVGITPGSTIPFNGVTFTWPTPASGQPNNWQANGQVIPVSGGGTLAFLGASANGASTGTFTVHYSGGGTQTFNLTFSDWTLGGGTLSPSPGNQIVVTMPYRNTPTGKQTHKSYVFYIQVTLTVPSGQTIQSVQLPTTESPGQIHIFAIGTK
;
A
#
# COMPACT_ATOMS: atom_id res chain seq x y z
N THR A 1 11.57 -15.08 -14.41
CA THR A 1 12.09 -15.56 -15.71
C THR A 1 12.78 -16.89 -15.52
N LEU A 2 12.52 -17.84 -16.40
CA LEU A 2 13.25 -19.11 -16.49
C LEU A 2 14.19 -19.04 -17.69
N SER A 3 15.45 -19.41 -17.49
CA SER A 3 16.45 -19.52 -18.56
C SER A 3 16.81 -20.98 -18.79
N GLY A 4 16.96 -21.38 -20.04
CA GLY A 4 17.26 -22.76 -20.41
C GLY A 4 17.52 -22.94 -21.90
N SER A 5 17.22 -24.13 -22.41
CA SER A 5 17.38 -24.49 -23.81
C SER A 5 16.31 -25.50 -24.23
N ALA A 6 16.11 -25.63 -25.55
CA ALA A 6 15.15 -26.56 -26.15
C ALA A 6 13.69 -26.36 -25.71
N PHE A 7 13.32 -25.14 -25.29
CA PHE A 7 11.92 -24.80 -25.01
C PHE A 7 11.09 -24.63 -26.28
N GLY A 8 11.73 -24.54 -27.45
CA GLY A 8 11.06 -24.23 -28.72
C GLY A 8 10.83 -22.74 -28.92
N ALA A 9 10.61 -22.32 -30.16
CA ALA A 9 10.50 -20.91 -30.52
C ALA A 9 9.22 -20.23 -30.00
N THR A 10 8.15 -21.01 -29.75
CA THR A 10 6.86 -20.54 -29.23
C THR A 10 6.34 -21.49 -28.16
N GLN A 11 5.45 -21.01 -27.28
CA GLN A 11 4.88 -21.81 -26.20
C GLN A 11 4.06 -23.01 -26.72
N GLY A 12 3.14 -22.79 -27.66
CA GLY A 12 2.21 -23.82 -28.12
C GLY A 12 1.37 -24.38 -26.96
N SER A 13 1.33 -25.71 -26.84
CA SER A 13 0.68 -26.41 -25.71
C SER A 13 1.59 -26.60 -24.48
N SER A 14 2.80 -26.03 -24.50
CA SER A 14 3.77 -26.18 -23.41
C SER A 14 3.34 -25.41 -22.16
N THR A 15 3.74 -25.91 -20.99
CA THR A 15 3.36 -25.35 -19.70
C THR A 15 4.57 -25.06 -18.81
N VAL A 16 4.41 -24.09 -17.92
CA VAL A 16 5.29 -23.86 -16.76
C VAL A 16 4.49 -24.19 -15.52
N ASN A 17 5.02 -25.02 -14.63
CA ASN A 17 4.34 -25.47 -13.44
C ASN A 17 5.14 -25.11 -12.19
N PHE A 18 4.47 -24.56 -11.17
CA PHE A 18 4.97 -24.40 -9.80
C PHE A 18 4.29 -25.48 -8.96
N GLY A 19 4.98 -26.60 -8.74
CA GLY A 19 4.40 -27.82 -8.21
C GLY A 19 3.26 -28.29 -9.11
N ASN A 20 2.04 -28.31 -8.57
CA ASN A 20 0.85 -28.71 -9.32
C ASN A 20 0.11 -27.53 -9.97
N ALA A 21 0.56 -26.29 -9.77
CA ALA A 21 -0.11 -25.10 -10.31
C ALA A 21 0.53 -24.65 -11.62
N THR A 22 -0.27 -24.53 -12.69
CA THR A 22 0.18 -23.99 -13.97
C THR A 22 0.31 -22.46 -13.89
N ALA A 23 1.46 -21.93 -14.29
CA ALA A 23 1.73 -20.51 -14.37
C ALA A 23 1.19 -19.87 -15.66
N ASN A 24 0.79 -18.61 -15.56
CA ASN A 24 0.48 -17.80 -16.73
C ASN A 24 1.79 -17.28 -17.37
N VAL A 25 2.06 -17.71 -18.59
CA VAL A 25 3.24 -17.35 -19.39
C VAL A 25 2.95 -16.05 -20.15
N THR A 26 3.85 -15.09 -20.06
CA THR A 26 3.74 -13.78 -20.74
C THR A 26 4.73 -13.62 -21.89
N SER A 27 5.79 -14.41 -21.92
CA SER A 27 6.74 -14.46 -23.04
C SER A 27 7.43 -15.82 -23.10
N TRP A 28 7.74 -16.29 -24.31
CA TRP A 28 8.39 -17.57 -24.55
C TRP A 28 9.39 -17.46 -25.71
N SER A 29 10.54 -18.07 -25.54
CA SER A 29 11.53 -18.32 -26.59
C SER A 29 12.23 -19.64 -26.30
N ASN A 30 13.09 -20.07 -27.24
CA ASN A 30 13.83 -21.32 -27.10
C ASN A 30 14.73 -21.38 -25.84
N THR A 31 15.08 -20.22 -25.29
CA THR A 31 16.03 -20.11 -24.17
C THR A 31 15.53 -19.29 -22.99
N SER A 32 14.36 -18.66 -23.08
CA SER A 32 13.82 -17.79 -22.03
C SER A 32 12.30 -17.88 -21.96
N ILE A 33 11.77 -18.04 -20.74
CA ILE A 33 10.33 -18.00 -20.48
C ILE A 33 10.08 -16.98 -19.38
N VAL A 34 9.14 -16.06 -19.63
CA VAL A 34 8.60 -15.16 -18.61
C VAL A 34 7.23 -15.67 -18.23
N ALA A 35 7.05 -15.97 -16.95
CA ALA A 35 5.80 -16.44 -16.38
C ALA A 35 5.57 -15.77 -15.02
N THR A 36 4.31 -15.67 -14.65
CA THR A 36 3.87 -15.14 -13.35
C THR A 36 3.71 -16.28 -12.36
N VAL A 37 4.17 -16.09 -11.13
CA VAL A 37 4.00 -17.08 -10.05
C VAL A 37 2.51 -17.24 -9.75
N PRO A 38 1.95 -18.46 -9.80
CA PRO A 38 0.55 -18.68 -9.43
C PRO A 38 0.24 -18.18 -8.02
N SER A 39 -0.94 -17.59 -7.83
CA SER A 39 -1.43 -17.22 -6.50
C SER A 39 -1.91 -18.43 -5.69
N GLY A 40 -1.92 -18.30 -4.36
CA GLY A 40 -2.42 -19.35 -3.46
C GLY A 40 -1.45 -20.50 -3.23
N LEU A 41 -0.20 -20.39 -3.70
CA LEU A 41 0.85 -21.34 -3.37
C LEU A 41 1.23 -21.24 -1.88
N PRO A 42 1.52 -22.37 -1.20
CA PRO A 42 2.03 -22.34 0.16
C PRO A 42 3.42 -21.69 0.20
N THR A 43 3.74 -21.02 1.31
CA THR A 43 5.08 -20.50 1.55
C THR A 43 6.11 -21.62 1.65
N GLY A 44 7.29 -21.39 1.11
CA GLY A 44 8.41 -22.32 1.15
C GLY A 44 8.84 -22.82 -0.23
N PRO A 45 9.72 -23.84 -0.27
CA PRO A 45 10.27 -24.35 -1.51
C PRO A 45 9.19 -25.08 -2.33
N ILE A 46 9.09 -24.72 -3.61
CA ILE A 46 8.28 -25.40 -4.60
C ILE A 46 9.13 -25.70 -5.85
N ASN A 47 8.90 -26.85 -6.45
CA ASN A 47 9.59 -27.23 -7.68
C ASN A 47 8.95 -26.52 -8.86
N VAL A 48 9.77 -25.89 -9.69
CA VAL A 48 9.35 -25.28 -10.95
C VAL A 48 9.85 -26.14 -12.11
N THR A 49 8.94 -26.50 -13.01
CA THR A 49 9.23 -27.31 -14.19
C THR A 49 8.62 -26.70 -15.45
N VAL A 50 9.20 -27.04 -16.59
CA VAL A 50 8.66 -26.69 -17.92
C VAL A 50 8.37 -27.99 -18.65
N THR A 51 7.18 -28.12 -19.23
CA THR A 51 6.81 -29.29 -20.04
C THR A 51 6.62 -28.88 -21.49
N VAL A 52 7.40 -29.47 -22.40
CA VAL A 52 7.39 -29.19 -23.85
C VAL A 52 7.27 -30.51 -24.60
N GLY A 53 6.27 -30.63 -25.48
CA GLY A 53 6.07 -31.86 -26.28
C GLY A 53 5.87 -33.13 -25.45
N GLY A 54 5.31 -33.01 -24.24
CA GLY A 54 5.13 -34.12 -23.29
C GLY A 54 6.36 -34.46 -22.45
N GLN A 55 7.49 -33.77 -22.64
CA GLN A 55 8.70 -33.96 -21.85
C GLN A 55 8.85 -32.86 -20.80
N THR A 56 9.03 -33.26 -19.54
CA THR A 56 9.23 -32.33 -18.41
C THR A 56 10.73 -32.11 -18.18
N SER A 57 11.13 -30.86 -17.98
CA SER A 57 12.50 -30.48 -17.63
C SER A 57 12.95 -31.02 -16.27
N ASN A 58 14.23 -30.86 -15.94
CA ASN A 58 14.64 -30.89 -14.54
C ASN A 58 13.89 -29.81 -13.74
N SER A 59 13.74 -30.03 -12.43
CA SER A 59 13.11 -29.06 -11.54
C SER A 59 14.12 -28.04 -11.02
N GLN A 60 13.69 -26.77 -10.94
CA GLN A 60 14.38 -25.73 -10.18
C GLN A 60 13.57 -25.36 -8.96
N THR A 61 14.20 -25.28 -7.79
CA THR A 61 13.51 -24.86 -6.56
C THR A 61 13.26 -23.35 -6.60
N PHE A 62 12.01 -22.95 -6.43
CA PHE A 62 11.60 -21.58 -6.19
C PHE A 62 11.06 -21.46 -4.76
N ASN A 63 11.50 -20.46 -4.00
CA ASN A 63 11.00 -20.27 -2.65
C ASN A 63 9.85 -19.24 -2.66
N VAL A 64 8.62 -19.72 -2.50
CA VAL A 64 7.44 -18.85 -2.39
C VAL A 64 7.48 -18.12 -1.06
N THR A 65 7.44 -16.80 -1.11
CA THR A 65 7.36 -15.94 0.08
C THR A 65 6.00 -15.25 0.13
N THR A 66 5.53 -14.99 1.35
CA THR A 66 4.40 -14.07 1.57
C THR A 66 4.89 -12.63 1.47
N LEU A 67 4.09 -11.77 0.85
CA LEU A 67 4.30 -10.33 0.98
C LEU A 67 4.02 -9.93 2.44
N SER A 68 5.01 -9.33 3.07
CA SER A 68 4.86 -8.72 4.39
C SER A 68 4.58 -7.24 4.26
N THR A 69 3.72 -6.71 5.13
CA THR A 69 3.53 -5.27 5.25
C THR A 69 4.86 -4.59 5.59
N PRO A 70 5.30 -3.57 4.83
CA PRO A 70 6.53 -2.88 5.11
C PRO A 70 6.42 -2.09 6.43
N ALA A 71 7.53 -1.95 7.14
CA ALA A 71 7.57 -1.10 8.33
C ALA A 71 7.18 0.34 7.99
N TYR A 72 6.53 1.02 8.92
CA TYR A 72 6.31 2.47 8.82
C TYR A 72 7.66 3.19 8.77
N ASN A 73 7.76 4.23 7.94
CA ASN A 73 9.01 4.96 7.70
C ASN A 73 8.96 6.41 8.21
N ASN A 74 7.84 6.83 8.80
CA ASN A 74 7.70 8.17 9.36
C ASN A 74 7.02 8.13 10.73
N THR A 75 7.50 8.99 11.64
CA THR A 75 6.91 9.21 12.97
C THR A 75 6.00 10.43 12.90
N GLY A 76 4.70 10.22 12.71
CA GLY A 76 3.73 11.29 12.48
C GLY A 76 3.02 11.81 13.73
N THR A 77 3.15 11.15 14.87
CA THR A 77 2.44 11.49 16.11
C THR A 77 3.39 11.62 17.29
N SER A 78 3.32 12.73 18.02
CA SER A 78 4.06 12.97 19.27
C SER A 78 3.13 13.04 20.47
N ASP A 79 3.72 12.83 21.65
CA ASP A 79 3.07 13.15 22.92
C ASP A 79 3.15 14.66 23.15
N ASP A 80 2.09 15.25 23.72
CA ASP A 80 2.06 16.66 24.13
C ASP A 80 3.18 17.06 25.09
N SER A 81 3.63 16.14 25.96
CA SER A 81 4.74 16.37 26.87
C SER A 81 6.11 16.12 26.22
N ASN A 82 6.14 15.61 24.99
CA ASN A 82 7.36 15.36 24.22
C ASN A 82 7.13 15.62 22.71
N PRO A 83 6.84 16.88 22.33
CA PRO A 83 6.36 17.20 21.00
C PRO A 83 7.45 17.06 19.91
N THR A 84 8.73 17.05 20.29
CA THR A 84 9.87 16.86 19.37
C THR A 84 10.11 15.41 18.97
N ALA A 85 9.38 14.45 19.56
CA ALA A 85 9.52 13.02 19.26
C ALA A 85 9.00 12.62 17.87
N ALA A 86 8.33 13.53 17.14
CA ALA A 86 7.71 13.24 15.86
C ALA A 86 7.80 14.43 14.90
N SER A 87 7.73 14.15 13.61
CA SER A 87 7.65 15.14 12.54
C SER A 87 6.81 14.55 11.41
N PHE A 88 5.57 15.01 11.31
CA PHE A 88 4.69 14.61 10.21
C PHE A 88 5.03 15.39 8.93
N ASP A 89 5.36 16.67 9.06
CA ASP A 89 5.54 17.56 7.91
C ASP A 89 7.00 17.80 7.48
N GLY A 90 7.95 17.12 8.13
CA GLY A 90 9.39 17.31 7.91
C GLY A 90 9.97 18.55 8.61
N HIS A 91 9.13 19.38 9.25
CA HIS A 91 9.53 20.62 9.93
C HIS A 91 9.35 20.55 11.46
N GLY A 92 9.08 19.35 11.98
CA GLY A 92 8.91 19.09 13.41
C GLY A 92 7.48 19.26 13.92
N ASN A 93 6.51 19.57 13.06
CA ASN A 93 5.11 19.55 13.48
C ASN A 93 4.52 18.16 13.29
N SER A 94 3.64 17.74 14.19
CA SER A 94 3.07 16.40 14.20
C SER A 94 1.65 16.40 14.74
N TYR A 95 0.93 15.31 14.50
CA TYR A 95 -0.32 15.05 15.20
C TYR A 95 -0.06 14.85 16.69
N SER A 96 -0.98 15.31 17.54
CA SER A 96 -0.93 15.07 18.98
C SER A 96 -1.61 13.74 19.32
N ALA A 97 -0.94 12.91 20.10
CA ALA A 97 -1.50 11.65 20.62
C ALA A 97 -2.73 11.91 21.50
N GLN A 98 -2.70 12.94 22.35
CA GLN A 98 -3.81 13.32 23.22
C GLN A 98 -4.97 13.93 22.43
N ALA A 99 -4.70 14.69 21.37
CA ALA A 99 -5.75 15.21 20.49
C ALA A 99 -6.48 14.08 19.75
N LEU A 100 -5.73 13.08 19.26
CA LEU A 100 -6.29 11.86 18.65
C LEU A 100 -7.11 11.05 19.67
N GLN A 101 -6.58 10.84 20.87
CA GLN A 101 -7.29 10.14 21.95
C GLN A 101 -8.58 10.87 22.32
N GLY A 102 -8.56 12.21 22.38
CA GLY A 102 -9.73 13.04 22.68
C GLY A 102 -10.86 12.91 21.67
N VAL A 103 -10.58 12.44 20.46
CA VAL A 103 -11.58 12.12 19.42
C VAL A 103 -11.80 10.62 19.24
N GLY A 104 -11.33 9.81 20.19
CA GLY A 104 -11.55 8.36 20.24
C GLY A 104 -10.58 7.51 19.43
N ILE A 105 -9.46 8.09 18.96
CA ILE A 105 -8.44 7.36 18.19
C ILE A 105 -7.21 7.12 19.07
N THR A 106 -7.00 5.86 19.44
CA THR A 106 -5.76 5.37 20.09
C THR A 106 -5.04 4.37 19.20
N PRO A 107 -3.75 4.05 19.45
CA PRO A 107 -3.04 3.03 18.70
C PRO A 107 -3.82 1.70 18.60
N GLY A 108 -3.96 1.16 17.38
CA GLY A 108 -4.73 -0.05 17.11
C GLY A 108 -6.25 0.11 17.05
N SER A 109 -6.79 1.32 17.21
CA SER A 109 -8.24 1.54 17.13
C SER A 109 -8.81 1.14 15.78
N THR A 110 -10.01 0.59 15.80
CA THR A 110 -10.77 0.31 14.58
C THR A 110 -11.57 1.55 14.17
N ILE A 111 -11.49 1.94 12.90
CA ILE A 111 -12.16 3.11 12.34
C ILE A 111 -13.08 2.62 11.20
N PRO A 112 -14.39 2.41 11.46
CA PRO A 112 -15.35 2.15 10.39
C PRO A 112 -15.67 3.45 9.66
N PHE A 113 -15.52 3.47 8.33
CA PHE A 113 -15.88 4.62 7.50
C PHE A 113 -16.31 4.17 6.11
N ASN A 114 -17.49 4.63 5.65
CA ASN A 114 -18.08 4.25 4.36
C ASN A 114 -18.10 2.73 4.07
N GLY A 115 -18.31 1.90 5.08
CA GLY A 115 -18.33 0.43 4.93
C GLY A 115 -16.96 -0.22 4.79
N VAL A 116 -15.87 0.54 4.88
CA VAL A 116 -14.50 0.03 5.06
C VAL A 116 -14.17 0.09 6.55
N THR A 117 -13.53 -0.96 7.06
CA THR A 117 -13.03 -1.00 8.44
C THR A 117 -11.52 -0.87 8.42
N PHE A 118 -10.99 0.23 8.94
CA PHE A 118 -9.55 0.47 9.04
C PHE A 118 -9.04 0.13 10.44
N THR A 119 -7.77 -0.25 10.53
CA THR A 119 -7.04 -0.32 11.81
C THR A 119 -6.05 0.83 11.84
N TRP A 120 -6.17 1.71 12.83
CA TRP A 120 -5.20 2.77 13.09
C TRP A 120 -3.85 2.14 13.47
N PRO A 121 -2.72 2.74 13.06
CA PRO A 121 -1.38 2.25 13.42
C PRO A 121 -1.24 1.88 14.90
N THR A 122 -0.65 0.72 15.15
CA THR A 122 -0.40 0.20 16.52
C THR A 122 0.80 0.80 17.25
N PRO A 123 1.84 1.35 16.59
CA PRO A 123 2.95 1.96 17.31
C PRO A 123 2.51 3.15 18.17
N ALA A 124 3.09 3.27 19.34
CA ALA A 124 2.87 4.38 20.25
C ALA A 124 3.40 5.71 19.67
N SER A 125 3.00 6.84 20.27
CA SER A 125 3.55 8.16 19.93
C SER A 125 5.07 8.19 20.05
N GLY A 126 5.73 8.89 19.13
CA GLY A 126 7.19 8.93 19.03
C GLY A 126 7.83 7.72 18.33
N GLN A 127 7.02 6.78 17.82
CA GLN A 127 7.47 5.68 16.97
C GLN A 127 6.92 5.83 15.54
N PRO A 128 7.61 5.28 14.52
CA PRO A 128 7.11 5.29 13.15
C PRO A 128 5.72 4.67 13.07
N ASN A 129 4.76 5.44 12.57
CA ASN A 129 3.35 5.07 12.60
C ASN A 129 2.59 5.46 11.33
N ASN A 130 3.30 5.91 10.30
CA ASN A 130 2.71 6.12 8.99
C ASN A 130 3.72 5.84 7.88
N TRP A 131 3.23 5.52 6.69
CA TRP A 131 4.06 5.47 5.49
C TRP A 131 4.05 6.83 4.81
N GLN A 132 5.17 7.52 4.78
CA GLN A 132 5.43 8.52 3.75
C GLN A 132 5.66 7.79 2.43
N ALA A 133 4.87 8.10 1.40
CA ALA A 133 4.90 7.39 0.14
C ALA A 133 6.29 7.44 -0.51
N ASN A 134 6.84 6.26 -0.78
CA ASN A 134 8.14 6.07 -1.43
C ASN A 134 8.21 4.70 -2.13
N GLY A 135 7.11 4.28 -2.77
CA GLY A 135 7.06 3.01 -3.49
C GLY A 135 6.83 1.75 -2.64
N GLN A 136 6.39 1.89 -1.38
CA GLN A 136 6.09 0.74 -0.51
C GLN A 136 5.06 -0.17 -1.20
N VAL A 137 5.31 -1.48 -1.17
CA VAL A 137 4.35 -2.50 -1.63
C VAL A 137 3.63 -3.07 -0.42
N ILE A 138 2.38 -2.70 -0.25
CA ILE A 138 1.56 -3.06 0.92
C ILE A 138 0.62 -4.20 0.52
N PRO A 139 0.68 -5.37 1.18
CA PRO A 139 -0.26 -6.45 0.94
C PRO A 139 -1.68 -6.00 1.27
N VAL A 140 -2.63 -6.30 0.39
CA VAL A 140 -4.06 -6.07 0.62
C VAL A 140 -4.84 -7.27 0.09
N SER A 141 -6.01 -7.51 0.67
CA SER A 141 -6.94 -8.56 0.23
C SER A 141 -8.36 -7.99 0.23
N GLY A 142 -9.32 -8.71 -0.35
CA GLY A 142 -10.69 -8.23 -0.57
C GLY A 142 -10.92 -7.84 -2.04
N GLY A 143 -12.03 -7.16 -2.35
CA GLY A 143 -12.35 -6.83 -3.74
C GLY A 143 -13.39 -5.73 -3.88
N GLY A 144 -13.43 -5.07 -5.05
CA GLY A 144 -14.45 -4.08 -5.42
C GLY A 144 -14.02 -2.64 -5.17
N THR A 145 -13.69 -2.29 -3.93
CA THR A 145 -13.21 -0.95 -3.57
C THR A 145 -11.94 -1.01 -2.74
N LEU A 146 -11.01 -0.11 -3.02
CA LEU A 146 -9.81 0.13 -2.23
C LEU A 146 -9.88 1.54 -1.64
N ALA A 147 -9.57 1.67 -0.36
CA ALA A 147 -9.63 2.94 0.34
C ALA A 147 -8.42 3.18 1.24
N PHE A 148 -8.14 4.44 1.50
CA PHE A 148 -6.98 4.91 2.25
C PHE A 148 -7.41 5.90 3.32
N LEU A 149 -6.79 5.80 4.50
CA LEU A 149 -6.72 6.88 5.47
C LEU A 149 -5.34 7.53 5.41
N GLY A 150 -5.33 8.84 5.22
CA GLY A 150 -4.09 9.58 5.01
C GLY A 150 -4.28 11.10 5.02
N ALA A 151 -3.19 11.80 4.81
CA ALA A 151 -3.16 13.24 4.60
C ALA A 151 -1.84 13.62 3.91
N SER A 152 -1.80 14.80 3.28
CA SER A 152 -0.57 15.35 2.76
C SER A 152 0.05 16.36 3.71
N ALA A 153 1.37 16.45 3.74
CA ALA A 153 2.10 17.55 4.34
C ALA A 153 2.60 18.52 3.26
N ASN A 154 2.81 19.79 3.62
CA ASN A 154 3.38 20.82 2.73
C ASN A 154 2.50 21.09 1.49
N GLY A 155 1.18 21.04 1.66
CA GLY A 155 0.21 21.24 0.58
C GLY A 155 -0.49 19.94 0.16
N ALA A 156 -1.65 20.09 -0.49
CA ALA A 156 -2.35 18.95 -1.08
C ALA A 156 -1.45 18.32 -2.16
N SER A 157 -1.24 17.01 -2.09
CA SER A 157 -0.29 16.30 -2.95
C SER A 157 -0.97 15.18 -3.72
N THR A 158 -0.46 14.91 -4.92
CA THR A 158 -0.92 13.81 -5.78
C THR A 158 0.25 12.97 -6.26
N GLY A 159 0.08 11.65 -6.25
CA GLY A 159 0.98 10.68 -6.86
C GLY A 159 0.21 9.51 -7.47
N THR A 160 0.88 8.70 -8.29
CA THR A 160 0.26 7.52 -8.92
C THR A 160 0.60 6.27 -8.12
N PHE A 161 -0.41 5.49 -7.73
CA PHE A 161 -0.21 4.18 -7.11
C PHE A 161 -0.61 3.06 -8.06
N THR A 162 -0.05 1.87 -7.84
CA THR A 162 -0.29 0.68 -8.66
C THR A 162 -0.94 -0.42 -7.80
N VAL A 163 -2.03 -1.00 -8.29
CA VAL A 163 -2.67 -2.19 -7.74
C VAL A 163 -2.15 -3.40 -8.49
N HIS A 164 -1.71 -4.43 -7.78
CA HIS A 164 -1.25 -5.70 -8.35
C HIS A 164 -2.28 -6.80 -8.06
N TYR A 165 -2.60 -7.58 -9.09
CA TYR A 165 -3.56 -8.69 -9.02
C TYR A 165 -2.86 -10.05 -9.04
N SER A 166 -3.57 -11.05 -8.52
CA SER A 166 -3.11 -12.42 -8.38
C SER A 166 -2.70 -13.10 -9.69
N GLY A 167 -3.23 -12.67 -10.85
CA GLY A 167 -2.83 -13.15 -12.18
C GLY A 167 -1.68 -12.39 -12.83
N GLY A 168 -1.05 -11.46 -12.10
CA GLY A 168 0.07 -10.64 -12.56
C GLY A 168 -0.33 -9.36 -13.31
N GLY A 169 -1.63 -9.13 -13.52
CA GLY A 169 -2.13 -7.86 -14.07
C GLY A 169 -1.99 -6.72 -13.08
N THR A 170 -2.01 -5.47 -13.58
CA THR A 170 -1.95 -4.26 -12.76
C THR A 170 -3.01 -3.23 -13.16
N GLN A 171 -3.33 -2.33 -12.24
CA GLN A 171 -4.09 -1.10 -12.50
C GLN A 171 -3.43 0.09 -11.81
N THR A 172 -3.52 1.27 -12.41
CA THR A 172 -2.96 2.50 -11.84
C THR A 172 -4.04 3.53 -11.55
N PHE A 173 -3.84 4.29 -10.49
CA PHE A 173 -4.78 5.32 -10.03
C PHE A 173 -4.01 6.50 -9.46
N ASN A 174 -4.63 7.69 -9.50
CA ASN A 174 -4.11 8.84 -8.78
C ASN A 174 -4.55 8.75 -7.31
N LEU A 175 -3.62 8.99 -6.40
CA LEU A 175 -3.86 9.19 -4.98
C LEU A 175 -3.64 10.66 -4.67
N THR A 176 -4.73 11.38 -4.38
CA THR A 176 -4.69 12.79 -3.97
C THR A 176 -5.13 12.91 -2.54
N PHE A 177 -4.27 13.46 -1.68
CA PHE A 177 -4.62 13.81 -0.31
C PHE A 177 -4.53 15.30 -0.07
N SER A 178 -5.50 15.85 0.65
CA SER A 178 -5.52 17.24 1.08
C SER A 178 -4.40 17.51 2.09
N ASP A 179 -3.95 18.76 2.20
CA ASP A 179 -3.04 19.18 3.26
C ASP A 179 -3.65 18.90 4.64
N TRP A 180 -2.87 18.33 5.55
CA TRP A 180 -3.29 17.92 6.89
C TRP A 180 -3.80 19.06 7.76
N THR A 181 -3.50 20.33 7.43
CA THR A 181 -4.06 21.50 8.10
C THR A 181 -5.01 22.31 7.22
N LEU A 182 -5.25 21.86 5.99
CA LEU A 182 -5.99 22.59 4.96
C LEU A 182 -5.47 24.03 4.79
N GLY A 183 -4.15 24.20 4.69
CA GLY A 183 -3.53 25.52 4.58
C GLY A 183 -3.79 26.41 5.80
N GLY A 184 -3.71 25.83 7.00
CA GLY A 184 -4.06 26.53 8.24
C GLY A 184 -5.56 26.82 8.39
N GLY A 185 -6.42 26.01 7.75
CA GLY A 185 -7.87 26.15 7.79
C GLY A 185 -8.47 27.10 6.76
N THR A 186 -7.67 27.55 5.78
CA THR A 186 -8.11 28.48 4.72
C THR A 186 -8.61 27.77 3.47
N LEU A 187 -8.32 26.47 3.33
CA LEU A 187 -8.69 25.66 2.18
C LEU A 187 -9.80 24.66 2.53
N SER A 188 -10.52 24.20 1.51
CA SER A 188 -11.43 23.07 1.60
C SER A 188 -10.72 21.77 1.23
N PRO A 189 -11.22 20.59 1.66
CA PRO A 189 -10.70 19.32 1.20
C PRO A 189 -10.69 19.21 -0.33
N SER A 190 -9.64 18.61 -0.88
CA SER A 190 -9.53 18.29 -2.30
C SER A 190 -10.67 17.36 -2.76
N PRO A 191 -11.04 17.36 -4.05
CA PRO A 191 -12.10 16.49 -4.56
C PRO A 191 -11.90 15.02 -4.17
N GLY A 192 -12.98 14.36 -3.73
CA GLY A 192 -12.97 12.96 -3.29
C GLY A 192 -12.42 12.72 -1.88
N ASN A 193 -11.77 13.71 -1.24
CA ASN A 193 -11.35 13.61 0.16
C ASN A 193 -12.54 13.87 1.09
N GLN A 194 -12.74 12.99 2.05
CA GLN A 194 -13.71 13.18 3.14
C GLN A 194 -12.98 13.24 4.47
N ILE A 195 -13.35 14.17 5.35
CA ILE A 195 -12.75 14.28 6.69
C ILE A 195 -13.26 13.11 7.54
N VAL A 196 -12.34 12.31 8.06
CA VAL A 196 -12.63 11.19 8.98
C VAL A 196 -12.38 11.61 10.41
N VAL A 197 -11.24 12.29 10.64
CA VAL A 197 -10.81 12.72 11.96
C VAL A 197 -10.47 14.21 11.90
N THR A 198 -10.89 14.98 12.89
CA THR A 198 -10.51 16.38 13.08
C THR A 198 -9.95 16.54 14.49
N MET A 199 -8.71 16.99 14.59
CA MET A 199 -8.06 17.29 15.86
C MET A 199 -8.07 18.80 16.09
N PRO A 200 -8.34 19.28 17.32
CA PRO A 200 -8.44 20.71 17.61
C PRO A 200 -7.10 21.45 17.57
N TYR A 201 -5.98 20.74 17.69
CA TYR A 201 -4.63 21.29 17.68
C TYR A 201 -3.63 20.30 17.07
N ARG A 202 -2.40 20.77 16.90
CA ARG A 202 -1.22 19.96 16.54
C ARG A 202 -0.08 20.23 17.52
N ASN A 203 0.91 19.36 17.52
CA ASN A 203 2.17 19.61 18.22
C ASN A 203 3.17 20.27 17.27
N THR A 204 3.92 21.22 17.80
CA THR A 204 5.09 21.87 17.19
C THR A 204 6.29 21.66 18.11
N PRO A 205 7.53 21.90 17.66
CA PRO A 205 8.71 21.73 18.52
C PRO A 205 8.69 22.53 19.83
N THR A 206 7.88 23.60 19.89
CA THR A 206 7.75 24.48 21.07
C THR A 206 6.49 24.20 21.90
N GLY A 207 5.68 23.21 21.53
CA GLY A 207 4.48 22.80 22.26
C GLY A 207 3.22 22.78 21.39
N LYS A 208 2.07 22.90 22.04
CA LYS A 208 0.77 22.85 21.36
C LYS A 208 0.51 24.12 20.56
N GLN A 209 0.00 23.96 19.35
CA GLN A 209 -0.53 25.06 18.54
C GLN A 209 -1.98 24.77 18.18
N THR A 210 -2.89 25.69 18.54
CA THR A 210 -4.35 25.62 18.28
C THR A 210 -4.69 25.80 16.80
N HIS A 211 -4.19 24.88 15.98
CA HIS A 211 -4.45 24.76 14.55
C HIS A 211 -5.05 23.38 14.32
N LYS A 212 -6.22 23.35 13.67
CA LYS A 212 -6.86 22.07 13.36
C LYS A 212 -5.97 21.23 12.44
N SER A 213 -5.98 19.93 12.69
CA SER A 213 -5.38 18.94 11.81
C SER A 213 -6.38 17.84 11.47
N TYR A 214 -6.21 17.19 10.31
CA TYR A 214 -7.22 16.33 9.72
C TYR A 214 -6.63 15.03 9.18
N VAL A 215 -7.38 13.94 9.31
CA VAL A 215 -7.15 12.70 8.56
C VAL A 215 -8.28 12.55 7.55
N PHE A 216 -7.93 12.27 6.31
CA PHE A 216 -8.87 12.14 5.21
C PHE A 216 -9.05 10.68 4.78
N TYR A 217 -10.23 10.41 4.23
CA TYR A 217 -10.57 9.21 3.49
C TYR A 217 -10.59 9.52 2.00
N ILE A 218 -10.07 8.59 1.20
CA ILE A 218 -10.29 8.54 -0.24
C ILE A 218 -10.41 7.08 -0.68
N GLN A 219 -11.20 6.81 -1.73
CA GLN A 219 -11.36 5.48 -2.29
C GLN A 219 -11.28 5.47 -3.81
N VAL A 220 -10.96 4.30 -4.37
CA VAL A 220 -11.09 3.99 -5.79
C VAL A 220 -11.90 2.71 -5.97
N THR A 221 -12.69 2.66 -7.04
CA THR A 221 -13.35 1.44 -7.48
C THR A 221 -12.42 0.67 -8.40
N LEU A 222 -12.27 -0.63 -8.14
CA LEU A 222 -11.35 -1.50 -8.87
C LEU A 222 -12.11 -2.32 -9.92
N THR A 223 -11.54 -2.41 -11.12
CA THR A 223 -12.06 -3.31 -12.17
C THR A 223 -11.35 -4.65 -12.06
N VAL A 224 -11.71 -5.47 -11.07
CA VAL A 224 -11.00 -6.73 -10.81
C VAL A 224 -11.20 -7.71 -11.98
N PRO A 225 -10.13 -8.21 -12.64
CA PRO A 225 -10.27 -9.19 -13.70
C PRO A 225 -10.93 -10.49 -13.21
N SER A 226 -11.69 -11.16 -14.08
CA SER A 226 -12.39 -12.40 -13.73
C SER A 226 -11.44 -13.45 -13.17
N GLY A 227 -11.80 -14.05 -12.04
CA GLY A 227 -10.99 -15.07 -11.34
C GLY A 227 -9.74 -14.54 -10.63
N GLN A 228 -9.50 -13.22 -10.63
CA GLN A 228 -8.36 -12.61 -9.93
C GLN A 228 -8.80 -11.95 -8.62
N THR A 229 -7.83 -11.77 -7.73
CA THR A 229 -7.97 -11.02 -6.48
C THR A 229 -6.88 -9.96 -6.40
N ILE A 230 -7.11 -8.92 -5.61
CA ILE A 230 -6.06 -7.95 -5.31
C ILE A 230 -5.01 -8.64 -4.42
N GLN A 231 -3.74 -8.38 -4.70
CA GLN A 231 -2.62 -8.91 -3.93
C GLN A 231 -1.90 -7.82 -3.14
N SER A 232 -1.66 -6.66 -3.77
CA SER A 232 -0.94 -5.57 -3.13
C SER A 232 -1.21 -4.22 -3.79
N VAL A 233 -0.81 -3.17 -3.08
CA VAL A 233 -0.78 -1.79 -3.56
C VAL A 233 0.66 -1.28 -3.44
N GLN A 234 1.23 -0.83 -4.55
CA GLN A 234 2.45 -0.05 -4.55
C GLN A 234 2.11 1.43 -4.42
N LEU A 235 2.52 2.06 -3.33
CA LEU A 235 2.36 3.50 -3.12
C LEU A 235 3.14 4.32 -4.15
N PRO A 236 2.79 5.61 -4.34
CA PRO A 236 3.54 6.48 -5.24
C PRO A 236 5.03 6.52 -4.90
N THR A 237 5.86 6.52 -5.95
CA THR A 237 7.32 6.78 -5.85
C THR A 237 7.64 8.26 -6.03
N THR A 238 6.72 9.00 -6.65
CA THR A 238 6.82 10.44 -6.85
C THR A 238 5.48 11.09 -6.55
N GLU A 239 5.54 12.28 -5.99
CA GLU A 239 4.41 13.06 -5.53
C GLU A 239 4.74 14.54 -5.59
N SER A 240 3.71 15.38 -5.69
CA SER A 240 3.89 16.83 -5.81
C SER A 240 2.63 17.60 -5.41
N PRO A 241 2.78 18.83 -4.88
CA PRO A 241 4.03 19.47 -4.41
C PRO A 241 4.46 19.02 -3.00
N GLY A 242 3.52 18.43 -2.24
CA GLY A 242 3.73 18.01 -0.87
C GLY A 242 4.10 16.53 -0.73
N GLN A 243 3.94 16.00 0.48
CA GLN A 243 4.28 14.62 0.83
C GLN A 243 3.04 13.85 1.25
N ILE A 244 2.74 12.69 0.64
CA ILE A 244 1.58 11.86 0.97
C ILE A 244 1.97 10.91 2.11
N HIS A 245 1.14 10.90 3.14
CA HIS A 245 1.27 10.00 4.27
C HIS A 245 0.03 9.12 4.42
N ILE A 246 0.25 7.82 4.59
CA ILE A 246 -0.79 6.79 4.73
C ILE A 246 -0.72 6.21 6.14
N PHE A 247 -1.86 6.24 6.84
CA PHE A 247 -2.02 5.62 8.16
C PHE A 247 -2.60 4.21 8.03
N ALA A 248 -3.57 4.02 7.13
CA ALA A 248 -4.24 2.74 6.96
C ALA A 248 -4.75 2.57 5.52
N ILE A 249 -4.87 1.31 5.11
CA ILE A 249 -5.47 0.89 3.84
C ILE A 249 -6.52 -0.16 4.15
N GLY A 250 -7.65 -0.14 3.44
CA GLY A 250 -8.73 -1.09 3.61
C GLY A 250 -9.47 -1.35 2.30
N THR A 251 -10.24 -2.42 2.27
CA THR A 251 -11.06 -2.82 1.12
C THR A 251 -12.49 -3.13 1.57
N LYS A 252 -13.43 -3.05 0.63
CA LYS A 252 -14.83 -3.50 0.78
C LYS A 252 -15.39 -3.94 -0.56
#